data_AF-A0A168NIK7-F1
#
_entry.id   AF-A0A168NIK7-F1
#
_cell.length_a   1.000
_cell.length_b   1.000
_cell.length_c   1.000
_cell.angle_alpha   90.00
_cell.angle_beta   90.00
_cell.angle_gamma   90.00
#
_symmetry.space_group_name_H-M   'P 1'
#
loop_
_entity.id
_entity.type
_entity.pdbx_description
1 polymer ?
#
loop_
_entity_poly.entity_id
_entity_poly.type
_entity_poly.pdbx_seq_one_letter_code
_entity_poly.pdbx_strand_id
1 'polypeptide(L)'
;MTSSVAKRQKNVPVTETFYGYIETTRDSLLLFEACKRGLLPRITRRLQDKERILIRSGTIFCFDEHESGIKRWTDGFVWSPSRIMGNFLIYRELEDKKTMRSTDAVFSHKQTTALKNDATGYVMAPDLLRRQQEKALVGSLKTSFRFKRNGLIKKSMSLIVDGVQQHIISYYNKEDVISSRLKTPSSLVELASLEVSPGLRLRQNFRIPALQQHQQSVMDDTSATTDDDG
;
A
#
# COMPACT_ATOMS: atom_id res chain seq x y z
N MET A 1 17.04 46.77 -10.63
CA MET A 1 17.60 45.48 -11.10
C MET A 1 18.15 44.72 -9.91
N THR A 2 17.41 43.75 -9.37
CA THR A 2 17.94 42.79 -8.38
C THR A 2 17.39 41.42 -8.74
N SER A 3 18.12 40.74 -9.63
CA SER A 3 17.89 39.32 -9.92
C SER A 3 18.28 38.53 -8.68
N SER A 4 17.30 37.97 -7.96
CA SER A 4 17.58 37.02 -6.89
C SER A 4 18.08 35.73 -7.54
N VAL A 5 19.37 35.46 -7.41
CA VAL A 5 19.95 34.18 -7.82
C VAL A 5 19.29 33.09 -6.96
N ALA A 6 18.40 32.31 -7.56
CA ALA A 6 17.85 31.12 -6.93
C ALA A 6 19.01 30.20 -6.55
N LYS A 7 19.25 30.03 -5.25
CA LYS A 7 20.25 29.08 -4.75
C LYS A 7 19.89 27.71 -5.31
N ARG A 8 20.78 27.16 -6.14
CA ARG A 8 20.67 25.80 -6.68
C ARG A 8 20.59 24.84 -5.50
N GLN A 9 19.39 24.31 -5.23
CA GLN A 9 19.16 23.34 -4.16
C GLN A 9 20.14 22.17 -4.36
N LYS A 10 21.06 21.95 -3.43
CA LYS A 10 21.93 20.77 -3.47
C LYS A 10 21.01 19.54 -3.51
N ASN A 11 21.21 18.68 -4.51
CA ASN A 11 20.35 17.52 -4.71
C ASN A 11 20.67 16.46 -3.65
N VAL A 12 20.02 16.56 -2.48
CA VAL A 12 20.16 15.58 -1.40
C VAL A 12 19.65 14.22 -1.90
N PRO A 13 20.42 13.13 -1.73
CA PRO A 13 19.96 11.79 -2.07
C PRO A 13 18.67 11.44 -1.34
N VAL A 14 17.71 10.87 -2.04
CA VAL A 14 16.47 10.37 -1.43
C VAL A 14 16.70 8.97 -0.89
N THR A 15 16.19 8.72 0.32
CA THR A 15 16.10 7.39 0.93
C THR A 15 14.63 7.09 1.27
N GLU A 16 14.29 5.80 1.40
CA GLU A 16 13.03 5.40 2.02
C GLU A 16 12.92 5.90 3.47
N THR A 17 11.70 6.20 3.89
CA THR A 17 11.39 6.56 5.28
C THR A 17 11.54 5.34 6.19
N PHE A 18 11.10 4.18 5.71
CA PHE A 18 11.18 2.92 6.44
C PHE A 18 11.17 1.75 5.46
N TYR A 19 11.73 0.62 5.88
CA TYR A 19 11.66 -0.66 5.14
C TYR A 19 10.90 -1.68 5.99
N GLY A 20 9.69 -2.05 5.57
CA GLY A 20 8.85 -3.01 6.27
C GLY A 20 7.41 -3.01 5.78
N TYR A 21 6.47 -3.38 6.65
CA TYR A 21 5.05 -3.48 6.31
C TYR A 21 4.18 -2.67 7.27
N ILE A 22 3.21 -1.94 6.73
CA ILE A 22 2.17 -1.27 7.52
C ILE A 22 0.97 -2.20 7.56
N GLU A 23 0.74 -2.82 8.71
CA GLU A 23 -0.41 -3.67 8.93
C GLU A 23 -1.61 -2.86 9.40
N THR A 24 -1.39 -2.00 10.39
CA THR A 24 -2.43 -1.28 11.12
C THR A 24 -2.30 0.23 10.98
N THR A 25 -3.35 0.95 11.34
CA THR A 25 -3.25 2.41 11.52
C THR A 25 -2.21 2.79 12.58
N ARG A 26 -2.04 2.00 13.64
CA ARG A 26 -1.02 2.27 14.67
C ARG A 26 0.37 2.32 14.05
N ASP A 27 0.70 1.42 13.14
CA ASP A 27 1.99 1.41 12.43
C ASP A 27 2.22 2.72 11.67
N SER A 28 1.21 3.21 10.94
CA SER A 28 1.30 4.51 10.26
C SER A 28 1.54 5.66 11.24
N LEU A 29 0.83 5.66 12.37
CA LEU A 29 0.97 6.70 13.38
C LEU A 29 2.36 6.72 14.01
N LEU A 30 2.97 5.55 14.24
CA LEU A 30 4.35 5.45 14.72
C LEU A 30 5.33 6.05 13.71
N LEU A 31 5.14 5.76 12.42
CA LEU A 31 6.00 6.31 11.36
C LEU A 31 5.83 7.82 11.20
N PHE A 32 4.59 8.34 11.27
CA PHE A 32 4.36 9.79 11.27
C PHE A 32 4.99 10.48 12.49
N GLU A 33 4.87 9.89 13.68
CA GLU A 33 5.49 10.43 14.90
C GLU A 33 7.03 10.42 14.79
N ALA A 34 7.63 9.32 14.32
CA ALA A 34 9.07 9.22 14.12
C ALA A 34 9.58 10.25 13.09
N CYS A 35 8.84 10.47 12.00
CA CYS A 35 9.14 11.51 11.02
C CYS A 35 9.04 12.92 11.62
N LYS A 36 7.99 13.19 12.41
CA LYS A 36 7.79 14.48 13.10
C LYS A 36 8.95 14.79 14.05
N ARG A 37 9.49 13.79 14.73
CA ARG A 37 10.67 13.90 15.62
C ARG A 37 12.01 13.95 14.88
N GLY A 38 12.03 13.79 13.56
CA GLY A 38 13.25 13.72 12.76
C GLY A 38 14.05 12.41 12.94
N LEU A 39 13.43 11.37 13.53
CA LEU A 39 14.05 10.05 13.71
C LEU A 39 14.09 9.25 12.40
N LEU A 40 13.10 9.47 11.53
CA LEU A 40 13.04 8.88 10.19
C LEU A 40 13.00 9.99 9.12
N PRO A 41 13.61 9.77 7.95
CA PRO A 41 13.64 10.77 6.89
C PRO A 41 12.26 10.90 6.23
N ARG A 42 11.96 12.11 5.76
CA ARG A 42 10.77 12.41 4.95
C ARG A 42 11.18 12.71 3.51
N ILE A 43 10.27 12.45 2.59
CA ILE A 43 10.41 12.89 1.21
C ILE A 43 10.04 14.37 1.11
N THR A 44 11.02 15.19 0.73
CA THR A 44 10.88 16.66 0.63
C THR A 44 10.82 17.17 -0.81
N ARG A 45 10.79 16.26 -1.79
CA ARG A 45 10.62 16.57 -3.22
C ARG A 45 10.21 15.32 -3.99
N ARG A 46 9.72 15.48 -5.22
CA ARG A 46 9.41 14.33 -6.09
C ARG A 46 10.66 13.49 -6.37
N LEU A 47 10.45 12.18 -6.46
CA LEU A 47 11.46 11.24 -6.93
C LEU A 47 11.81 11.52 -8.39
N GLN A 48 13.11 11.54 -8.68
CA GLN A 48 13.64 11.50 -10.03
C GLN A 48 13.53 10.09 -10.60
N ASP A 49 13.56 9.94 -11.92
CA ASP A 49 13.38 8.62 -12.56
C ASP A 49 14.39 7.58 -12.06
N LYS A 50 15.66 7.97 -11.86
CA LYS A 50 16.71 7.11 -11.29
C LYS A 50 16.46 6.70 -9.83
N GLU A 51 15.72 7.50 -9.06
CA GLU A 51 15.41 7.23 -7.65
C GLU A 51 14.20 6.31 -7.51
N ARG A 52 13.40 6.13 -8.58
CA ARG A 52 12.26 5.20 -8.56
C ARG A 52 12.67 3.74 -8.41
N ILE A 53 13.96 3.42 -8.60
CA ILE A 53 14.52 2.11 -8.26
C ILE A 53 14.37 1.75 -6.77
N LEU A 54 14.19 2.76 -5.91
CA LEU A 54 13.93 2.55 -4.49
C LEU A 54 12.55 1.95 -4.23
N ILE A 55 11.59 2.07 -5.15
CA ILE A 55 10.24 1.53 -5.01
C ILE A 55 10.27 0.01 -5.23
N ARG A 56 10.24 -0.72 -4.12
CA ARG A 56 10.22 -2.19 -4.08
C ARG A 56 9.33 -2.64 -2.92
N SER A 57 9.12 -3.94 -2.82
CA SER A 57 8.43 -4.51 -1.66
C SER A 57 9.17 -4.16 -0.36
N GLY A 58 8.44 -3.64 0.61
CA GLY A 58 8.95 -3.12 1.88
C GLY A 58 9.14 -1.61 1.90
N THR A 59 9.23 -0.94 0.75
CA THR A 59 9.51 0.50 0.70
C THR A 59 8.35 1.32 1.24
N ILE A 60 8.64 2.20 2.20
CA ILE A 60 7.67 3.16 2.74
C ILE A 60 8.23 4.58 2.65
N PHE A 61 7.39 5.51 2.19
CA PHE A 61 7.70 6.94 2.11
C PHE A 61 6.66 7.74 2.87
N CYS A 62 7.12 8.68 3.70
CA CYS A 62 6.31 9.72 4.32
C CYS A 62 6.65 11.08 3.72
N PHE A 63 5.65 11.92 3.50
CA PHE A 63 5.87 13.32 3.12
C PHE A 63 4.80 14.25 3.64
N ASP A 64 5.23 15.49 3.86
CA ASP A 64 4.41 16.65 4.17
C ASP A 64 4.09 17.40 2.86
N GLU A 65 2.84 17.76 2.60
CA GLU A 65 2.46 18.46 1.36
C GLU A 65 3.10 19.86 1.23
N HIS A 66 3.21 20.60 2.34
CA HIS A 66 3.74 21.95 2.36
C HIS A 66 5.26 21.97 2.15
N GLU A 67 5.99 21.11 2.87
CA GLU A 67 7.44 20.96 2.75
C GLU A 67 7.85 20.41 1.37
N SER A 68 7.14 19.39 0.88
CA SER A 68 7.55 18.68 -0.34
C SER A 68 6.93 19.23 -1.63
N GLY A 69 5.83 19.98 -1.52
CA GLY A 69 5.00 20.41 -2.65
C GLY A 69 4.26 19.26 -3.35
N ILE A 70 4.29 18.03 -2.82
CA ILE A 70 3.67 16.86 -3.42
C ILE A 70 2.25 16.71 -2.90
N LYS A 71 1.24 17.03 -3.72
CA LYS A 71 -0.19 16.78 -3.39
C LYS A 71 -0.68 15.39 -3.80
N ARG A 72 0.02 14.76 -4.75
CA ARG A 72 -0.29 13.44 -5.29
C ARG A 72 0.99 12.70 -5.58
N TRP A 73 1.08 11.49 -5.04
CA TRP A 73 2.21 10.61 -5.26
C TRP A 73 2.20 10.01 -6.67
N THR A 74 3.36 10.01 -7.32
CA THR A 74 3.55 9.52 -8.69
C THR A 74 4.79 8.64 -8.75
N ASP A 75 4.62 7.37 -9.11
CA ASP A 75 5.66 6.34 -9.03
C ASP A 75 5.99 5.68 -10.38
N GLY A 76 5.22 5.99 -11.44
CA GLY A 76 5.45 5.45 -12.78
C GLY A 76 4.87 4.06 -13.04
N PHE A 77 4.17 3.46 -12.07
CA PHE A 77 3.48 2.18 -12.25
C PHE A 77 2.03 2.37 -12.69
N VAL A 78 1.47 1.35 -13.36
CA VAL A 78 0.04 1.30 -13.71
C VAL A 78 -0.71 0.59 -12.59
N TRP A 79 -1.67 1.29 -11.99
CA TRP A 79 -2.40 0.83 -10.80
C TRP A 79 -3.87 0.55 -11.12
N SER A 80 -4.45 -0.44 -10.44
CA SER A 80 -5.90 -0.61 -10.38
C SER A 80 -6.58 0.62 -9.77
N PRO A 81 -7.92 0.78 -9.93
CA PRO A 81 -8.69 1.68 -9.09
C PRO A 81 -8.48 1.38 -7.60
N SER A 82 -8.63 2.39 -6.74
CA SER A 82 -8.46 2.22 -5.30
C SER A 82 -9.53 1.33 -4.69
N ARG A 83 -9.14 0.62 -3.63
CA ARG A 83 -10.03 -0.06 -2.69
C ARG A 83 -9.83 0.51 -1.30
N ILE A 84 -10.91 0.71 -0.56
CA ILE A 84 -10.84 1.10 0.83
C ILE A 84 -10.65 -0.18 1.66
N MET A 85 -9.62 -0.21 2.49
CA MET A 85 -9.42 -1.26 3.49
C MET A 85 -9.07 -0.60 4.82
N GLY A 86 -10.06 -0.56 5.71
CA GLY A 86 -10.01 0.27 6.91
C GLY A 86 -9.69 1.73 6.59
N ASN A 87 -8.59 2.25 7.15
CA ASN A 87 -8.15 3.63 6.91
C ASN A 87 -7.25 3.80 5.69
N PHE A 88 -7.03 2.74 4.93
CA PHE A 88 -6.10 2.73 3.80
C PHE A 88 -6.83 2.72 2.46
N LEU A 89 -6.17 3.29 1.46
CA LEU A 89 -6.45 3.02 0.05
C LEU A 89 -5.43 2.02 -0.48
N ILE A 90 -5.92 0.97 -1.14
CA ILE A 90 -5.13 -0.12 -1.70
C ILE A 90 -5.23 -0.13 -3.22
N TYR A 91 -4.10 -0.36 -3.86
CA TYR A 91 -3.94 -0.44 -5.31
C TYR A 91 -3.08 -1.65 -5.65
N ARG A 92 -3.40 -2.34 -6.75
CA ARG A 92 -2.57 -3.43 -7.27
C ARG A 92 -1.98 -3.06 -8.62
N GLU A 93 -0.74 -3.45 -8.84
CA GLU A 93 -0.06 -3.24 -10.11
C GLU A 93 -0.72 -4.06 -11.23
N LEU A 94 -0.90 -3.42 -12.38
CA LEU A 94 -1.45 -4.01 -13.61
C LEU A 94 -0.33 -4.29 -14.60
N GLU A 95 -0.59 -5.18 -15.56
CA GLU A 95 0.31 -5.39 -16.70
C GLU A 95 0.38 -4.12 -17.56
N ASP A 96 1.57 -3.75 -18.03
CA ASP A 96 1.73 -2.64 -18.98
C ASP A 96 1.30 -3.10 -20.38
N LYS A 97 0.74 -2.18 -21.18
CA LYS A 97 0.38 -2.44 -22.59
C LYS A 97 1.59 -2.85 -23.43
N LYS A 98 2.81 -2.47 -23.04
CA LYS A 98 4.06 -2.90 -23.70
C LYS A 98 4.37 -4.38 -23.46
N THR A 99 4.09 -4.90 -22.26
CA THR A 99 4.22 -6.34 -21.95
C THR A 99 3.14 -7.20 -22.61
N MET A 100 2.01 -6.60 -23.01
CA MET A 100 0.95 -7.34 -23.73
C MET A 100 1.43 -7.88 -25.09
N ARG A 101 2.33 -7.16 -25.79
CA ARG A 101 2.82 -7.58 -27.12
C ARG A 101 3.73 -8.80 -27.09
N SER A 102 4.34 -9.12 -25.95
CA SER A 102 5.22 -10.29 -25.78
C SER A 102 4.45 -11.50 -25.25
N THR A 103 3.36 -11.30 -24.51
CA THR A 103 2.54 -12.39 -23.99
C THR A 103 1.59 -12.97 -25.03
N ASP A 104 1.02 -12.16 -25.92
CA ASP A 104 0.05 -12.67 -26.92
C ASP A 104 0.68 -13.66 -27.92
N ALA A 105 1.99 -13.56 -28.17
CA ALA A 105 2.74 -14.54 -28.99
C ALA A 105 2.99 -15.88 -28.26
N VAL A 106 2.94 -15.91 -26.92
CA VAL A 106 3.17 -17.13 -26.11
C VAL A 106 1.84 -17.76 -25.65
N PHE A 107 0.79 -16.95 -25.46
CA PHE A 107 -0.54 -17.44 -25.08
C PHE A 107 -1.36 -18.03 -26.23
N SER A 108 -1.00 -17.74 -27.49
CA SER A 108 -1.60 -18.38 -28.67
C SER A 108 -1.32 -19.90 -28.75
N HIS A 109 -0.33 -20.42 -27.99
CA HIS A 109 -0.01 -21.86 -27.96
C HIS A 109 -0.24 -22.56 -26.61
N LYS A 110 -0.91 -21.91 -25.65
CA LYS A 110 -1.29 -22.52 -24.36
C LYS A 110 -2.73 -22.20 -23.93
N GLN A 111 -3.64 -22.01 -24.89
CA GLN A 111 -5.07 -21.87 -24.61
C GLN A 111 -5.85 -23.14 -24.96
N THR A 112 -5.47 -24.29 -24.38
CA THR A 112 -6.33 -25.50 -24.37
C THR A 112 -6.29 -26.33 -23.08
N THR A 113 -5.53 -25.98 -22.03
CA THR A 113 -5.42 -26.87 -20.84
C THR A 113 -5.40 -26.16 -19.48
N ALA A 114 -6.35 -25.26 -19.21
CA ALA A 114 -6.58 -24.78 -17.83
C ALA A 114 -8.05 -24.42 -17.48
N LEU A 115 -9.03 -24.91 -18.25
CA LEU A 115 -10.47 -24.79 -17.91
C LEU A 115 -11.21 -26.13 -17.88
N LYS A 116 -10.49 -27.25 -17.81
CA LYS A 116 -11.07 -28.58 -17.62
C LYS A 116 -10.19 -29.36 -16.65
N ASN A 117 -10.44 -29.19 -15.36
CA ASN A 117 -10.17 -30.19 -14.30
C ASN A 117 -10.64 -29.63 -12.95
N ASP A 118 -11.93 -29.30 -12.85
CA ASP A 118 -12.55 -29.09 -11.53
C ASP A 118 -13.97 -29.65 -11.47
N ALA A 119 -14.14 -30.83 -12.06
CA ALA A 119 -15.32 -31.66 -11.89
C ALA A 119 -15.24 -32.57 -10.62
N THR A 120 -14.29 -32.29 -9.73
CA THR A 120 -14.20 -32.89 -8.39
C THR A 120 -14.00 -31.76 -7.38
N GLY A 121 -15.12 -31.20 -6.90
CA GLY A 121 -15.19 -30.02 -6.03
C GLY A 121 -14.64 -30.22 -4.61
N TYR A 122 -13.34 -30.49 -4.48
CA TYR A 122 -12.62 -30.38 -3.22
C TYR A 122 -11.44 -29.43 -3.40
N VAL A 123 -11.66 -28.14 -3.12
CA VAL A 123 -10.55 -27.19 -2.95
C VAL A 123 -9.84 -27.55 -1.65
N MET A 124 -8.55 -27.86 -1.73
CA MET A 124 -7.76 -28.22 -0.55
C MET A 124 -7.72 -27.06 0.47
N ALA A 125 -7.91 -27.36 1.75
CA ALA A 125 -7.94 -26.36 2.83
C ALA A 125 -6.74 -25.37 2.83
N PRO A 126 -5.49 -25.77 2.53
CA PRO A 126 -4.36 -24.84 2.42
C PRO A 126 -4.51 -23.77 1.33
N ASP A 127 -5.16 -24.08 0.20
CA ASP A 127 -5.36 -23.10 -0.88
C ASP A 127 -6.46 -22.09 -0.50
N LEU A 128 -7.49 -22.53 0.22
CA LEU A 128 -8.53 -21.63 0.76
C LEU A 128 -7.94 -20.64 1.78
N LEU A 129 -7.14 -21.12 2.72
CA LEU A 129 -6.46 -20.28 3.71
C LEU A 129 -5.55 -19.25 3.04
N ARG A 130 -4.78 -19.67 2.03
CA ARG A 130 -3.92 -18.77 1.25
C ARG A 130 -4.76 -17.70 0.56
N ARG A 131 -5.86 -18.06 -0.11
CA ARG A 131 -6.77 -17.08 -0.74
C ARG A 131 -7.38 -16.10 0.26
N GLN A 132 -7.73 -16.56 1.46
CA GLN A 132 -8.24 -15.70 2.53
C GLN A 132 -7.19 -14.71 3.01
N GLN A 133 -5.94 -15.15 3.23
CA GLN A 133 -4.82 -14.28 3.55
C GLN A 133 -4.57 -13.24 2.46
N GLU A 134 -4.61 -13.65 1.18
CA GLU A 134 -4.46 -12.70 0.08
C GLU A 134 -5.57 -11.64 0.05
N LYS A 135 -6.83 -12.05 0.28
CA LYS A 135 -7.97 -11.11 0.38
C LYS A 135 -7.78 -10.12 1.52
N ALA A 136 -7.19 -10.51 2.65
CA ALA A 136 -6.90 -9.60 3.75
C ALA A 136 -5.84 -8.53 3.41
N LEU A 137 -5.02 -8.76 2.38
CA LEU A 137 -3.99 -7.80 1.94
C LEU A 137 -4.51 -6.83 0.87
N VAL A 138 -5.28 -7.32 -0.09
CA VAL A 138 -5.70 -6.50 -1.27
C VAL A 138 -7.19 -6.24 -1.39
N GLY A 139 -7.99 -6.87 -0.53
CA GLY A 139 -9.45 -6.82 -0.59
C GLY A 139 -10.02 -7.65 -1.73
N SER A 140 -11.33 -7.62 -1.89
CA SER A 140 -12.02 -8.28 -3.00
C SER A 140 -11.97 -7.40 -4.26
N LEU A 141 -11.42 -7.95 -5.35
CA LEU A 141 -11.30 -7.26 -6.64
C LEU A 141 -12.09 -7.99 -7.71
N LYS A 142 -12.73 -7.21 -8.59
CA LYS A 142 -13.38 -7.74 -9.79
C LYS A 142 -12.29 -8.35 -10.68
N THR A 143 -12.55 -9.54 -11.19
CA THR A 143 -11.63 -10.36 -12.00
C THR A 143 -11.34 -9.76 -13.39
N SER A 144 -12.00 -8.66 -13.76
CA SER A 144 -11.90 -8.01 -15.08
C SER A 144 -10.57 -7.29 -15.33
N PHE A 145 -9.73 -7.08 -14.30
CA PHE A 145 -8.43 -6.42 -14.47
C PHE A 145 -7.30 -7.44 -14.66
N ARG A 146 -6.40 -7.17 -15.61
CA ARG A 146 -5.17 -7.93 -15.81
C ARG A 146 -4.10 -7.50 -14.79
N PHE A 147 -4.20 -8.07 -13.60
CA PHE A 147 -3.20 -7.87 -12.55
C PHE A 147 -1.87 -8.49 -12.95
N LYS A 148 -0.78 -7.76 -12.75
CA LYS A 148 0.56 -8.29 -12.99
C LYS A 148 0.82 -9.47 -12.05
N ARG A 149 1.35 -10.57 -12.58
CA ARG A 149 1.77 -11.71 -11.76
C ARG A 149 2.90 -11.27 -10.83
N ASN A 150 2.74 -11.54 -9.53
CA ASN A 150 3.64 -11.04 -8.48
C ASN A 150 3.82 -9.52 -8.50
N GLY A 151 2.81 -8.79 -8.98
CA GLY A 151 2.82 -7.34 -9.03
C GLY A 151 2.79 -6.72 -7.64
N LEU A 152 3.34 -5.50 -7.57
CA LEU A 152 3.42 -4.72 -6.35
C LEU A 152 2.03 -4.30 -5.88
N ILE A 153 1.89 -4.15 -4.57
CA ILE A 153 0.72 -3.53 -3.95
C ILE A 153 1.15 -2.20 -3.37
N LYS A 154 0.38 -1.15 -3.64
CA LYS A 154 0.52 0.15 -3.01
C LYS A 154 -0.60 0.35 -2.00
N LYS A 155 -0.23 0.70 -0.78
CA LYS A 155 -1.11 1.07 0.32
C LYS A 155 -0.83 2.51 0.71
N SER A 156 -1.85 3.35 0.79
CA SER A 156 -1.69 4.76 1.16
C SER A 156 -2.66 5.19 2.25
N MET A 157 -2.23 6.15 3.05
CA MET A 157 -3.02 6.79 4.10
C MET A 157 -2.59 8.25 4.23
N SER A 158 -3.52 9.12 4.60
CA SER A 158 -3.27 10.55 4.76
C SER A 158 -3.89 11.05 6.06
N LEU A 159 -3.24 12.03 6.68
CA LEU A 159 -3.66 12.68 7.91
C LEU A 159 -3.51 14.19 7.79
N ILE A 160 -4.24 14.94 8.60
CA ILE A 160 -4.04 16.39 8.73
C ILE A 160 -3.35 16.65 10.07
N VAL A 161 -2.19 17.28 10.03
CA VAL A 161 -1.39 17.63 11.22
C VAL A 161 -1.06 19.10 11.14
N ASP A 162 -1.49 19.87 12.15
CA ASP A 162 -1.28 21.32 12.22
C ASP A 162 -1.74 22.06 10.94
N GLY A 163 -2.85 21.58 10.35
CA GLY A 163 -3.44 22.14 9.13
C GLY A 163 -2.78 21.66 7.83
N VAL A 164 -1.72 20.86 7.89
CA VAL A 164 -0.99 20.34 6.72
C VAL A 164 -1.30 18.86 6.49
N GLN A 165 -1.55 18.49 5.23
CA GLN A 165 -1.69 17.09 4.87
C GLN A 165 -0.35 16.35 4.92
N GLN A 166 -0.32 15.27 5.67
CA GLN A 166 0.75 14.29 5.74
C GLN A 166 0.30 13.03 5.00
N HIS A 167 1.21 12.44 4.24
CA HIS A 167 0.93 11.24 3.47
C HIS A 167 1.94 10.15 3.77
N ILE A 168 1.46 8.91 3.78
CA ILE A 168 2.30 7.72 3.80
C ILE A 168 1.95 6.83 2.60
N ILE A 169 2.98 6.39 1.88
CA ILE A 169 2.89 5.48 0.75
C ILE A 169 3.73 4.25 1.07
N SER A 170 3.10 3.09 1.12
CA SER A 170 3.71 1.80 1.42
C SER A 170 3.60 0.86 0.23
N TYR A 171 4.68 0.17 -0.07
CA TYR A 171 4.78 -0.81 -1.14
C TYR A 171 5.11 -2.19 -0.59
N TYR A 172 4.41 -3.23 -1.04
CA TYR A 172 4.70 -4.60 -0.62
C TYR A 172 4.20 -5.61 -1.65
N ASN A 173 4.80 -6.80 -1.66
CA ASN A 173 4.27 -7.98 -2.33
C ASN A 173 3.55 -8.88 -1.32
N LYS A 174 2.50 -9.58 -1.77
CA LYS A 174 1.74 -10.52 -0.94
C LYS A 174 2.64 -11.55 -0.26
N GLU A 175 3.55 -12.14 -1.03
CA GLU A 175 4.42 -13.21 -0.55
C GLU A 175 5.36 -12.75 0.56
N ASP A 176 5.90 -11.53 0.47
CA ASP A 176 6.80 -10.99 1.50
C ASP A 176 6.07 -10.76 2.83
N VAL A 177 4.76 -10.47 2.79
CA VAL A 177 3.93 -10.31 3.99
C VAL A 177 3.49 -11.67 4.54
N ILE A 178 2.98 -12.56 3.68
CA ILE A 178 2.50 -13.90 4.08
C ILE A 178 3.62 -14.74 4.70
N SER A 179 4.83 -14.64 4.14
CA SER A 179 6.02 -15.32 4.68
C SER A 179 6.73 -14.54 5.80
N SER A 180 6.12 -13.46 6.29
CA SER A 180 6.63 -12.63 7.40
C SER A 180 8.06 -12.11 7.20
N ARG A 181 8.46 -11.81 5.95
CA ARG A 181 9.78 -11.21 5.64
C ARG A 181 9.87 -9.73 5.98
N LEU A 182 8.73 -9.04 6.06
CA LEU A 182 8.65 -7.61 6.35
C LEU A 182 8.17 -7.39 7.79
N LYS A 183 8.99 -6.73 8.60
CA LYS A 183 8.62 -6.33 9.97
C LYS A 183 7.66 -5.15 9.95
N THR A 184 6.77 -5.08 10.92
CA THR A 184 5.89 -3.92 11.13
C THR A 184 6.56 -2.90 12.07
N PRO A 185 6.26 -1.60 11.94
CA PRO A 185 6.73 -0.58 12.89
C PRO A 185 6.44 -0.94 14.35
N SER A 186 5.24 -1.42 14.66
CA SER A 186 4.86 -1.84 16.02
C SER A 186 5.57 -3.09 16.53
N SER A 187 6.19 -3.91 15.66
CA SER A 187 7.02 -5.04 16.07
C SER A 187 8.45 -4.66 16.47
N LEU A 188 8.89 -3.44 16.14
CA LEU A 188 10.22 -2.93 16.48
C LEU A 188 10.16 -2.13 17.78
N VAL A 189 10.92 -2.54 18.80
CA VAL A 189 10.90 -1.92 20.14
C VAL A 189 11.11 -0.40 20.07
N GLU A 190 12.07 0.05 19.26
CA GLU A 190 12.43 1.47 19.09
C GLU A 190 11.28 2.35 18.58
N LEU A 191 10.39 1.79 17.76
CA LEU A 191 9.21 2.49 17.25
C LEU A 191 8.00 2.24 18.13
N ALA A 192 7.82 1.01 18.63
CA ALA A 192 6.68 0.62 19.46
C ALA A 192 6.60 1.42 20.77
N SER A 193 7.75 1.87 21.31
CA SER A 193 7.84 2.71 22.50
C SER A 193 7.51 4.17 22.26
N LEU A 194 7.32 4.61 21.02
CA LEU A 194 7.00 6.01 20.73
C LEU A 194 5.58 6.35 21.19
N GLU A 195 5.47 7.38 22.03
CA GLU A 195 4.18 7.99 22.35
C GLU A 195 3.69 8.85 21.19
N VAL A 196 2.67 8.36 20.47
CA VAL A 196 2.06 9.11 19.36
C VAL A 196 1.35 10.35 19.90
N SER A 197 1.73 11.53 19.37
CA SER A 197 1.17 12.82 19.72
C SER A 197 -0.37 12.85 19.57
N PRO A 198 -1.13 13.56 20.44
CA PRO A 198 -2.57 13.70 20.30
C PRO A 198 -3.01 14.26 18.94
N GLY A 199 -2.24 15.18 18.34
CA GLY A 199 -2.52 15.74 17.01
C GLY A 199 -2.52 14.71 15.87
N LEU A 200 -1.84 13.57 16.04
CA LEU A 200 -1.87 12.45 15.08
C LEU A 200 -3.02 11.47 15.33
N ARG A 201 -3.56 11.45 16.56
CA ARG A 201 -4.64 10.52 16.97
C ARG A 201 -6.02 11.15 16.81
N LEU A 202 -6.15 12.44 17.11
CA LEU A 202 -7.41 13.15 17.23
C LEU A 202 -7.71 13.94 15.94
N ARG A 203 -9.00 14.21 15.71
CA ARG A 203 -9.51 15.03 14.59
C ARG A 203 -9.09 14.54 13.19
N GLN A 204 -8.83 13.25 13.07
CA GLN A 204 -8.62 12.59 11.79
C GLN A 204 -9.95 12.03 11.28
N ASN A 205 -10.17 12.13 9.97
CA ASN A 205 -11.32 11.48 9.32
C ASN A 205 -11.04 9.98 9.10
N PHE A 206 -10.71 9.28 10.19
CA PHE A 206 -10.56 7.83 10.15
C PHE A 206 -11.92 7.20 9.85
N ARG A 207 -11.93 6.29 8.88
CA ARG A 207 -13.12 5.48 8.56
C ARG A 207 -13.37 4.42 9.63
N ILE A 208 -12.30 3.91 10.24
CA ILE A 208 -12.34 3.06 11.42
C ILE A 208 -11.45 3.69 12.49
N PRO A 209 -11.95 3.97 13.71
CA PRO A 209 -11.11 4.45 14.80
C PRO A 209 -9.86 3.57 14.96
N ALA A 210 -8.69 4.18 15.16
CA ALA A 210 -7.40 3.46 15.18
C ALA A 210 -7.36 2.27 16.17
N LEU A 211 -8.22 2.29 17.20
CA LEU A 211 -8.33 1.27 18.25
C LEU A 211 -9.23 0.07 17.89
N GLN A 212 -10.03 0.13 16.81
CA GLN A 212 -11.07 -0.88 16.50
C GLN A 212 -10.77 -1.78 15.29
N GLN A 213 -9.60 -1.65 14.66
CA GLN A 213 -9.30 -2.35 13.39
C GLN A 213 -9.24 -3.89 13.49
N HIS A 214 -9.25 -4.48 14.68
CA HIS A 214 -9.18 -5.94 14.86
C HIS A 214 -10.54 -6.67 14.77
N GLN A 215 -11.67 -5.93 14.69
CA GLN A 215 -13.00 -6.53 14.89
C GLN A 215 -13.86 -6.64 13.62
N GLN A 216 -13.41 -6.10 12.48
CA GLN A 216 -14.26 -5.92 11.30
C GLN A 216 -14.07 -6.95 10.19
N SER A 217 -13.11 -7.88 10.32
CA SER A 217 -12.93 -8.99 9.37
C SER A 217 -13.99 -10.09 9.50
N VAL A 218 -14.83 -10.06 10.54
CA VAL A 218 -15.83 -11.09 10.85
C VAL A 218 -17.25 -10.72 10.38
N MET A 219 -17.56 -9.43 10.19
CA MET A 219 -18.93 -8.98 9.91
C MET A 219 -19.30 -8.92 8.42
N ASP A 220 -18.34 -8.82 7.50
CA ASP A 220 -18.59 -8.79 6.05
C ASP A 220 -18.97 -10.16 5.46
N ASP A 221 -18.85 -11.26 6.23
CA ASP A 221 -19.22 -12.62 5.77
C ASP A 221 -20.70 -12.96 6.00
N THR A 222 -21.41 -12.17 6.82
CA THR A 222 -22.82 -12.44 7.18
C THR A 222 -23.86 -11.70 6.35
N SER A 223 -23.46 -10.74 5.49
CA SER A 223 -24.41 -9.93 4.71
C SER A 223 -24.57 -10.38 3.25
N ALA A 224 -24.07 -11.57 2.88
CA ALA A 224 -24.11 -12.07 1.50
C ALA A 224 -25.13 -13.21 1.25
N THR A 225 -26.03 -13.51 2.19
CA THR A 225 -26.99 -14.62 2.06
C THR A 225 -28.42 -14.25 2.45
N THR A 226 -28.95 -13.15 1.92
CA THR A 226 -30.40 -12.96 1.79
C THR A 226 -30.63 -12.15 0.54
N ASP A 227 -31.04 -12.83 -0.54
CA ASP A 227 -31.86 -12.33 -1.65
C ASP A 227 -31.91 -13.43 -2.72
N ASP A 228 -32.84 -14.39 -2.58
CA ASP A 228 -33.59 -15.05 -3.68
C ASP A 228 -34.54 -16.11 -3.08
N ASP A 229 -35.80 -15.73 -2.82
CA ASP A 229 -37.00 -16.56 -3.10
C ASP A 229 -38.26 -15.77 -2.73
N GLY A 230 -39.06 -15.42 -3.74
CA GLY A 230 -40.34 -14.71 -3.60
C GLY A 230 -40.75 -13.97 -4.86
#